data_AF-A0AAW7ZCI6-F1
#
_entry.id   AF-A0AAW7ZCI6-F1
#
_cell.length_a   1.000
_cell.length_b   1.000
_cell.length_c   1.000
_cell.angle_alpha   90.00
_cell.angle_beta   90.00
_cell.angle_gamma   90.00
#
_symmetry.space_group_name_H-M   'P 1'
#
loop_
_entity.id
_entity.type
_entity.pdbx_description
1 polymer ?
#
loop_
_entity_poly.entity_id
_entity_poly.type
_entity_poly.pdbx_seq_one_letter_code
_entity_poly.pdbx_strand_id
1 'polypeptide(L)'
;MTYLKYRKDNGYVVGVYDSQPVHEDGYLIAQDDSYKPGDEFEFYIVVTEVRDGVVLSSACVRQAPPAAYLLQKLTEKDNKIKNLETQLQVTQEALDFIILGGM
;
A
#
# COMPACT_ATOMS: atom_id res chain seq x y z
N MET A 1 -3.51 -2.59 -14.72
CA MET A 1 -4.88 -2.66 -14.19
C MET A 1 -4.84 -2.87 -12.70
N THR A 2 -5.14 -1.82 -11.95
CA THR A 2 -5.32 -1.79 -10.49
C THR A 2 -6.82 -1.67 -10.18
N TYR A 3 -7.17 -1.80 -8.91
CA TYR A 3 -8.54 -1.63 -8.41
C TYR A 3 -8.60 -0.42 -7.49
N LEU A 4 -9.47 0.53 -7.81
CA LEU A 4 -9.78 1.66 -6.94
C LEU A 4 -10.95 1.30 -6.05
N LYS A 5 -10.75 1.39 -4.73
CA LYS A 5 -11.85 1.38 -3.75
C LYS A 5 -12.19 2.83 -3.43
N TYR A 6 -13.45 3.22 -3.64
CA TYR A 6 -13.89 4.60 -3.45
C TYR A 6 -15.24 4.66 -2.75
N ARG A 7 -15.52 5.79 -2.09
CA ARG A 7 -16.78 5.97 -1.38
C ARG A 7 -17.93 6.20 -2.34
N LYS A 8 -19.06 5.55 -2.07
CA LYS A 8 -20.25 5.63 -2.92
C LYS A 8 -20.89 7.02 -2.95
N ASP A 9 -20.73 7.80 -1.89
CA ASP A 9 -21.37 9.10 -1.70
C ASP A 9 -20.71 10.23 -2.48
N ASN A 10 -19.38 10.21 -2.60
CA ASN A 10 -18.61 11.33 -3.13
C ASN A 10 -17.50 10.93 -4.13
N GLY A 11 -17.34 9.65 -4.44
CA GLY A 11 -16.34 9.18 -5.40
C GLY A 11 -14.90 9.20 -4.89
N TYR A 12 -14.66 9.58 -3.63
CA TYR A 12 -13.31 9.69 -3.08
C TYR A 12 -12.64 8.33 -2.96
N VAL A 13 -11.47 8.18 -3.58
CA VAL A 13 -10.67 6.97 -3.52
C VAL A 13 -10.00 6.86 -2.16
N VAL A 14 -10.20 5.72 -1.50
CA VAL A 14 -9.63 5.41 -0.17
C VAL A 14 -8.52 4.37 -0.25
N GLY A 15 -8.34 3.72 -1.39
CA GLY A 15 -7.27 2.75 -1.60
C GLY A 15 -7.12 2.31 -3.05
N VAL A 16 -5.89 2.03 -3.45
CA VAL A 16 -5.53 1.47 -4.76
C VAL A 16 -4.84 0.11 -4.55
N TYR A 17 -5.34 -0.92 -5.23
CA TYR A 17 -4.92 -2.31 -4.98
C TYR A 17 -4.52 -3.03 -6.27
N ASP A 18 -3.51 -3.91 -6.20
CA ASP A 18 -3.10 -4.75 -7.33
C ASP A 18 -4.08 -5.92 -7.59
N SER A 19 -4.89 -6.26 -6.59
CA SER A 19 -5.92 -7.30 -6.67
C SER A 19 -7.26 -6.77 -6.17
N GLN A 20 -8.35 -7.40 -6.59
CA GLN A 20 -9.69 -6.95 -6.24
C GLN A 20 -9.89 -7.01 -4.71
N PRO A 21 -10.11 -5.88 -4.03
CA PRO A 21 -10.31 -5.87 -2.59
C PRO A 21 -11.70 -6.37 -2.22
N VAL A 22 -11.91 -6.64 -0.93
CA VAL A 22 -13.21 -7.07 -0.41
C VAL A 22 -14.24 -5.96 -0.57
N HIS A 23 -15.45 -6.32 -0.98
CA HIS A 23 -16.57 -5.40 -1.01
C HIS A 23 -17.04 -5.08 0.41
N GLU A 24 -17.20 -3.79 0.69
CA GLU A 24 -17.64 -3.26 1.97
C GLU A 24 -18.77 -2.26 1.75
N ASP A 25 -19.72 -2.23 2.69
CA ASP A 25 -20.83 -1.28 2.64
C ASP A 25 -20.34 0.17 2.63
N GLY A 26 -20.94 0.98 1.76
CA GLY A 26 -20.55 2.38 1.56
C GLY A 26 -19.42 2.59 0.56
N TYR A 27 -18.81 1.52 0.04
CA TYR A 27 -17.74 1.58 -0.95
C TYR A 27 -18.11 0.90 -2.26
N LEU A 28 -17.50 1.39 -3.33
CA LEU A 28 -17.54 0.82 -4.66
C LEU A 28 -16.12 0.48 -5.11
N ILE A 29 -16.01 -0.45 -6.06
CA ILE A 29 -14.75 -0.88 -6.65
C ILE A 29 -14.85 -0.72 -8.17
N ALA A 30 -13.82 -0.15 -8.78
CA ALA A 30 -13.67 -0.09 -10.22
C ALA A 30 -12.21 -0.33 -10.61
N GLN A 31 -11.99 -0.85 -11.82
CA GLN A 31 -10.68 -1.04 -12.41
C GLN A 31 -10.16 0.25 -13.03
N ASP A 32 -8.86 0.47 -12.95
CA ASP A 32 -8.19 1.61 -13.57
C ASP A 32 -6.75 1.23 -13.99
N ASP A 33 -6.20 1.93 -14.98
CA ASP A 33 -4.82 1.76 -15.46
C ASP A 33 -3.92 2.97 -15.17
N SER A 34 -4.49 4.04 -14.62
CA SER A 34 -3.84 5.33 -14.41
C SER A 34 -3.11 5.43 -13.07
N TYR A 35 -3.65 4.79 -12.04
CA TYR A 35 -3.14 4.87 -10.65
C TYR A 35 -2.46 3.58 -10.18
N LYS A 36 -1.54 3.73 -9.24
CA LYS A 36 -0.77 2.65 -8.60
C LYS A 36 -1.01 2.63 -7.10
N PRO A 37 -0.86 1.47 -6.43
CA PRO A 37 -0.89 1.41 -4.97
C PRO A 37 0.07 2.42 -4.34
N GLY A 38 -0.47 3.25 -3.46
CA GLY A 38 0.26 4.33 -2.79
C GLY A 38 -0.09 5.73 -3.30
N ASP A 39 -0.64 5.86 -4.52
CA ASP A 39 -1.03 7.15 -5.08
C ASP A 39 -2.13 7.84 -4.26
N GLU A 40 -2.99 7.06 -3.59
CA GLU A 40 -4.04 7.57 -2.70
C GLU A 40 -3.51 8.35 -1.49
N PHE A 41 -2.22 8.20 -1.15
CA PHE A 41 -1.60 8.94 -0.06
C PHE A 41 -0.95 10.25 -0.51
N GLU A 42 -0.69 10.37 -1.81
CA GLU A 42 -0.05 11.55 -2.40
C GLU A 42 -1.09 12.46 -3.07
N PHE A 43 -2.09 11.85 -3.69
CA PHE A 43 -3.13 12.49 -4.46
C PHE A 43 -4.49 12.33 -3.78
N TYR A 44 -5.24 13.42 -3.77
CA TYR A 44 -6.68 13.37 -3.56
C TYR A 44 -7.34 12.99 -4.88
N ILE A 45 -7.82 11.75 -4.96
CA ILE A 45 -8.40 11.16 -6.19
C ILE A 45 -9.91 11.02 -6.01
N VAL A 46 -10.67 11.44 -7.02
CA VAL A 46 -12.13 11.30 -7.08
C VAL A 46 -12.52 10.64 -8.40
N VAL A 47 -13.24 9.53 -8.30
CA VAL A 47 -13.85 8.85 -9.45
C VAL A 47 -15.13 9.57 -9.83
N THR A 48 -15.25 9.98 -11.09
CA THR A 48 -16.40 10.74 -11.60
C THR A 48 -17.28 9.92 -12.53
N GLU A 49 -16.71 9.02 -13.33
CA GLU A 49 -17.46 8.14 -14.23
C GLU A 49 -16.86 6.73 -14.25
N VAL A 50 -17.73 5.73 -14.13
CA VAL A 50 -17.42 4.31 -14.26
C VAL A 50 -18.38 3.67 -15.26
N ARG A 51 -17.86 2.86 -16.17
CA ARG A 51 -18.65 2.05 -17.11
C ARG A 51 -18.12 0.64 -17.13
N ASP A 52 -19.02 -0.34 -17.01
CA ASP A 52 -18.68 -1.76 -17.03
C ASP A 52 -17.60 -2.16 -16.01
N GLY A 53 -17.59 -1.48 -14.86
CA GLY A 53 -16.62 -1.70 -13.80
C GLY A 53 -15.24 -1.07 -14.03
N VAL A 54 -15.06 -0.27 -15.09
CA VAL A 54 -13.81 0.44 -15.42
C VAL A 54 -14.00 1.94 -15.26
N VAL A 55 -13.01 2.60 -14.66
CA VAL A 55 -12.98 4.07 -14.51
C VAL A 55 -12.77 4.70 -15.88
N LEU A 56 -13.74 5.51 -16.33
CA LEU A 56 -13.63 6.31 -17.55
C LEU A 56 -13.11 7.70 -17.28
N SER A 57 -13.43 8.26 -16.10
CA SER A 57 -13.03 9.60 -15.72
C SER A 57 -12.75 9.66 -14.22
N SER A 58 -11.67 10.37 -13.88
CA SER A 58 -11.31 10.71 -12.51
C SER A 58 -10.65 12.09 -12.49
N ALA A 59 -10.74 12.75 -11.34
CA ALA A 59 -9.99 13.96 -11.05
C ALA A 59 -8.98 13.66 -9.94
N CYS A 60 -7.75 14.16 -10.07
CA CYS A 60 -6.77 14.07 -9.01
C CYS A 60 -6.08 15.41 -8.75
N VAL A 61 -5.80 15.69 -7.49
CA VAL A 61 -5.00 16.84 -7.06
C VAL A 61 -3.94 16.36 -6.09
N ARG A 62 -2.68 16.71 -6.31
CA ARG A 62 -1.59 16.41 -5.39
C ARG A 62 -1.80 17.24 -4.11
N GLN A 63 -2.10 16.58 -2.99
CA GLN A 63 -2.42 17.29 -1.74
C GLN A 63 -1.35 17.15 -0.67
N ALA A 64 -0.63 16.02 -0.61
CA ALA A 64 0.21 15.71 0.54
C ALA A 64 1.62 15.18 0.17
N PRO A 65 2.47 15.97 -0.51
CA PRO A 65 3.87 15.60 -0.71
C PRO A 65 4.61 15.18 0.58
N PRO A 66 4.37 15.81 1.75
CA PRO A 66 4.98 15.37 3.01
C PRO A 66 4.49 14.01 3.50
N ALA A 67 3.25 13.62 3.24
CA ALA A 67 2.71 12.33 3.67
C ALA A 67 3.34 11.17 2.88
N ALA A 68 3.49 11.33 1.56
CA ALA A 68 4.20 10.39 0.71
C ALA A 68 5.66 10.20 1.18
N TYR A 69 6.35 11.30 1.51
CA TYR A 69 7.71 11.25 2.05
C TYR A 69 7.79 10.50 3.39
N LEU A 70 6.82 10.72 4.29
CA LEU A 70 6.77 10.02 5.58
C LEU A 70 6.50 8.53 5.40
N LEU A 71 5.61 8.14 4.49
CA LEU A 71 5.35 6.73 4.17
C LEU A 71 6.59 6.04 3.61
N GLN A 72 7.31 6.69 2.67
CA GLN A 72 8.57 6.16 2.17
C GLN A 72 9.57 5.92 3.31
N LYS A 73 9.72 6.90 4.22
CA LYS A 73 10.60 6.76 5.39
C LYS A 73 10.18 5.63 6.33
N LEU A 74 8.88 5.39 6.51
CA LEU A 74 8.39 4.28 7.33
C LEU A 74 8.74 2.94 6.67
N THR A 75 8.48 2.79 5.38
CA THR A 75 8.84 1.58 4.62
C THR A 75 10.34 1.29 4.65
N GLU A 76 11.19 2.31 4.49
CA GLU A 76 12.65 2.17 4.60
C GLU A 76 13.07 1.69 6.00
N LYS A 77 12.44 2.24 7.05
CA LYS A 77 12.69 1.83 8.44
C LYS A 77 12.23 0.40 8.72
N ASP A 78 11.06 0.00 8.25
CA ASP A 78 10.54 -1.36 8.44
C ASP A 78 11.42 -2.40 7.76
N ASN A 79 11.90 -2.13 6.55
CA ASN A 79 12.86 -2.99 5.87
C ASN A 79 14.18 -3.09 6.64
N LYS A 80 14.65 -1.98 7.23
CA LYS A 80 15.85 -1.99 8.07
C LYS A 80 15.65 -2.81 9.34
N ILE A 81 14.50 -2.70 9.99
CA ILE A 81 14.16 -3.49 11.18
C ILE A 81 14.16 -4.99 10.84
N LYS A 82 13.46 -5.40 9.77
CA LYS A 82 13.46 -6.81 9.32
C LYS A 82 14.85 -7.36 9.03
N ASN A 83 15.72 -6.56 8.43
CA ASN A 83 17.10 -6.96 8.17
C ASN A 83 17.90 -7.14 9.47
N LEU A 84 17.73 -6.25 10.46
CA LEU A 84 18.38 -6.36 11.76
C LEU A 84 17.86 -7.56 12.56
N GLU A 85 16.56 -7.84 12.51
CA GLU A 85 15.95 -9.02 13.14
C GLU A 85 16.52 -10.31 12.55
N THR A 86 16.64 -10.39 11.22
CA THR A 86 17.28 -11.53 10.53
C THR A 86 18.74 -11.70 10.98
N GLN A 87 19.50 -10.60 11.07
CA GLN A 87 20.90 -10.67 11.53
C GLN A 87 21.03 -11.14 12.97
N LEU A 88 20.15 -10.66 13.86
CA LEU A 88 20.11 -11.09 15.26
C LEU A 88 19.83 -12.59 15.35
N GLN A 89 18.86 -13.08 14.57
CA GLN A 89 18.53 -14.50 14.54
C GLN A 89 19.72 -15.36 14.08
N VAL A 90 20.37 -14.99 12.97
CA VAL A 90 21.57 -15.71 12.48
C VAL A 90 22.70 -15.69 13.52
N THR A 91 22.88 -14.57 14.21
CA THR A 91 23.90 -14.44 15.26
C THR A 91 23.57 -15.32 16.47
N GLN A 92 22.30 -15.41 16.87
CA GLN A 92 21.84 -16.31 17.93
C GLN A 92 22.05 -17.77 17.54
N GLU A 93 21.68 -18.18 16.34
CA GLU A 93 21.90 -19.54 15.84
C GLU A 93 23.39 -19.91 15.80
N ALA A 94 24.26 -18.97 15.40
CA ALA A 94 25.71 -19.18 15.42
C ALA A 94 26.26 -19.29 16.85
N LEU A 95 25.78 -18.48 17.79
CA LEU A 95 26.13 -18.57 19.21
C LEU A 95 25.69 -19.90 19.80
N ASP A 96 24.46 -20.32 19.55
CA ASP A 96 23.93 -21.60 20.02
C ASP A 96 24.74 -22.77 19.45
N PHE A 97 25.13 -22.73 18.18
CA PHE A 97 26.02 -23.73 17.58
C PHE A 97 27.39 -23.77 18.25
N ILE A 98 28.00 -22.62 18.58
CA ILE A 98 29.30 -22.57 19.27
C ILE A 98 29.17 -23.10 20.70
N ILE A 99 28.09 -22.77 21.41
CA ILE A 99 27.87 -23.16 22.80
C ILE A 99 27.52 -24.66 22.90
N LEU A 100 26.74 -25.20 21.96
CA LEU A 100 26.29 -26.60 21.97
C LEU A 100 27.22 -27.56 21.22
N GLY A 101 27.97 -27.08 20.22
CA GLY A 101 28.92 -27.86 19.42
C GLY A 101 30.35 -27.89 19.98
N GLY A 102 30.60 -27.21 21.10
CA GLY A 102 31.89 -27.18 21.80
C GLY A 102 32.06 -28.24 22.90
N MET A 103 31.12 -29.20 23.03
CA MET A 103 31.25 -30.40 23.90
C MET A 103 31.56 -31.65 23.09
#